data_AF-A0A9X2HR63-F1
#
_entry.id   AF-A0A9X2HR63-F1
#
_cell.length_a   1.000
_cell.length_b   1.000
_cell.length_c   1.000
_cell.angle_alpha   90.00
_cell.angle_beta   90.00
_cell.angle_gamma   90.00
#
_symmetry.space_group_name_H-M   'P 1'
#
loop_
_entity.id
_entity.type
_entity.pdbx_description
1 polymer ?
#
loop_
_entity_poly.entity_id
_entity_poly.type
_entity_poly.pdbx_seq_one_letter_code
_entity_poly.pdbx_strand_id
1 'polypeptide(L)'
;MDVGDDDEWDGEFGLLETTERLFGAECRDRVWARFGGLSIYIPAADTLGPDHPLCDAIGLEQARAVAGELHGVYIKSIPLGPNKGWRHKNEIAASDALNGVLVIETARKLGCTERRVYQIRSELRKAGILPPLDDDNPGYDRTVLLEHALDGLSTKESASILGVTSTEVYKARNKLRSKGLLPPPEAKRQKPLEWK
;
A
#
# COMPACT_ATOMS: atom_id res chain seq x y z
N MET A 1 16.86 -14.66 37.33
CA MET A 1 17.76 -14.49 36.18
C MET A 1 16.94 -13.76 35.14
N ASP A 2 17.21 -12.47 35.01
CA ASP A 2 16.56 -11.60 34.02
C ASP A 2 17.13 -12.01 32.67
N VAL A 3 16.30 -12.67 31.84
CA VAL A 3 16.63 -12.87 30.43
C VAL A 3 16.31 -11.52 29.82
N GLY A 4 17.33 -10.67 29.73
CA GLY A 4 17.20 -9.35 29.10
C GLY A 4 16.49 -9.52 27.77
N ASP A 5 15.47 -8.71 27.53
CA ASP A 5 14.99 -8.42 26.20
C ASP A 5 16.23 -8.00 25.41
N ASP A 6 16.81 -8.95 24.66
CA ASP A 6 17.72 -8.65 23.58
C ASP A 6 16.95 -7.66 22.72
N ASP A 7 17.42 -6.41 22.66
CA ASP A 7 17.01 -5.41 21.70
C ASP A 7 17.14 -6.05 20.32
N GLU A 8 16.07 -6.74 19.90
CA GLU A 8 15.90 -7.39 18.62
C GLU A 8 15.90 -6.25 17.64
N TRP A 9 17.09 -5.91 17.15
CA TRP A 9 17.29 -4.93 16.09
C TRP A 9 16.29 -5.26 14.98
N ASP A 10 15.23 -4.47 14.94
CA ASP A 10 14.05 -4.59 14.10
C ASP A 10 14.36 -4.18 12.66
N GLY A 11 15.62 -3.83 12.38
CA GLY A 11 16.13 -3.64 11.03
C GLY A 11 15.45 -2.48 10.32
N GLU A 12 15.07 -1.44 11.08
CA GLU A 12 14.23 -0.34 10.60
C GLU A 12 14.82 0.38 9.38
N PHE A 13 16.13 0.27 9.15
CA PHE A 13 16.75 0.60 7.87
C PHE A 13 17.47 -0.61 7.26
N GLY A 14 16.81 -1.23 6.28
CA GLY A 14 17.42 -2.26 5.46
C GLY A 14 18.50 -1.67 4.55
N LEU A 15 19.54 -2.44 4.24
CA LEU A 15 20.60 -2.07 3.28
C LEU A 15 20.07 -1.41 1.99
N LEU A 16 18.93 -1.89 1.48
CA LEU A 16 18.29 -1.36 0.28
C LEU A 16 17.72 0.06 0.48
N GLU A 17 17.18 0.38 1.65
CA GLU A 17 16.66 1.71 1.94
C GLU A 17 17.81 2.70 2.16
N THR A 18 18.85 2.31 2.91
CA THR A 18 20.05 3.14 3.11
C THR A 18 20.73 3.46 1.79
N THR A 19 20.88 2.48 0.91
CA THR A 19 21.49 2.67 -0.42
C THR A 19 20.65 3.57 -1.32
N GLU A 20 19.33 3.41 -1.34
CA GLU A 20 18.42 4.28 -2.08
C GLU A 20 18.45 5.72 -1.56
N ARG A 21 18.42 5.91 -0.24
CA ARG A 21 18.46 7.23 0.40
C ARG A 21 19.73 7.98 0.07
N LEU A 22 20.88 7.32 0.09
CA LEU A 22 22.19 7.95 -0.13
C LEU A 22 22.50 8.18 -1.61
N PHE A 23 22.15 7.23 -2.48
CA PHE A 23 22.66 7.17 -3.85
C PHE A 23 21.59 6.92 -4.92
N GLY A 24 20.32 6.85 -4.53
CA GLY A 24 19.19 6.67 -5.45
C GLY A 24 18.87 5.22 -5.80
N ALA A 25 17.75 5.06 -6.51
CA ALA A 25 17.17 3.76 -6.85
C ALA A 25 18.09 2.86 -7.67
N GLU A 26 18.88 3.41 -8.59
CA GLU A 26 19.81 2.63 -9.41
C GLU A 26 20.90 1.96 -8.57
N CYS A 27 21.39 2.64 -7.52
CA CYS A 27 22.37 2.09 -6.59
C CYS A 27 21.76 0.95 -5.77
N ARG A 28 20.56 1.16 -5.23
CA ARG A 28 19.77 0.11 -4.56
C ARG A 28 19.59 -1.11 -5.46
N ASP A 29 19.21 -0.90 -6.72
CA ASP A 29 18.91 -1.99 -7.65
C ASP A 29 20.16 -2.82 -7.96
N ARG A 30 21.36 -2.22 -8.00
CA ARG A 30 22.64 -2.95 -8.12
C ARG A 30 22.93 -3.82 -6.89
N VAL A 31 22.73 -3.27 -5.69
CA VAL A 31 22.89 -4.04 -4.43
C VAL A 31 21.89 -5.18 -4.38
N TRP A 32 20.64 -4.91 -4.73
CA TRP A 32 19.58 -5.91 -4.79
C TRP A 32 19.90 -7.01 -5.79
N ALA A 33 20.31 -6.67 -7.01
CA ALA A 33 20.66 -7.66 -8.04
C ALA A 33 21.79 -8.60 -7.59
N ARG A 34 22.71 -8.10 -6.74
CA ARG A 34 23.83 -8.88 -6.21
C ARG A 34 23.44 -9.73 -4.99
N PHE A 35 22.61 -9.21 -4.09
CA PHE A 35 22.39 -9.80 -2.77
C PHE A 35 20.95 -10.23 -2.48
N GLY A 36 20.01 -10.06 -3.41
CA GLY A 36 18.62 -10.48 -3.24
C GLY A 36 18.53 -11.95 -2.81
N GLY A 37 17.90 -12.21 -1.67
CA GLY A 37 17.78 -13.53 -1.05
C GLY A 37 18.97 -14.03 -0.26
N LEU A 38 20.05 -13.25 -0.21
CA LEU A 38 21.28 -13.60 0.50
C LEU A 38 21.39 -12.82 1.80
N SER A 39 22.23 -13.33 2.70
CA SER A 39 22.71 -12.63 3.88
C SER A 39 24.03 -11.93 3.59
N ILE A 40 24.28 -10.80 4.24
CA ILE A 40 25.56 -10.09 4.16
C ILE A 40 25.92 -9.49 5.52
N TYR A 41 27.18 -9.67 5.93
CA TYR A 41 27.76 -8.88 7.01
C TYR A 41 28.28 -7.56 6.44
N ILE A 42 28.00 -6.45 7.11
CA ILE A 42 28.50 -5.13 6.73
C ILE A 42 29.41 -4.64 7.86
N PRO A 43 30.74 -4.69 7.71
CA PRO A 43 31.66 -4.21 8.73
C PRO A 43 31.59 -2.68 8.88
N ALA A 44 32.32 -2.13 9.86
CA ALA A 44 32.45 -0.68 10.00
C ALA A 44 33.18 -0.06 8.79
N ALA A 45 32.92 1.23 8.51
CA ALA A 45 33.40 1.89 7.29
C ALA A 45 34.94 1.91 7.14
N ASP A 46 35.66 1.98 8.25
CA ASP A 46 37.12 1.98 8.33
C ASP A 46 37.74 0.59 8.07
N THR A 47 37.00 -0.47 8.39
CA THR A 47 37.40 -1.87 8.20
C THR A 47 36.90 -2.49 6.89
N LEU A 48 36.02 -1.78 6.16
CA LEU A 48 35.53 -2.21 4.86
C LEU A 48 36.64 -2.08 3.77
N GLY A 49 37.08 -3.24 3.29
CA GLY A 49 38.07 -3.36 2.21
C GLY A 49 37.47 -3.37 0.80
N PRO A 50 38.29 -3.15 -0.25
CA PRO A 50 37.84 -3.15 -1.65
C PRO A 50 37.30 -4.50 -2.12
N ASP A 51 37.77 -5.61 -1.55
CA ASP A 51 37.35 -6.97 -1.93
C ASP A 51 36.04 -7.40 -1.24
N HIS A 52 35.42 -6.52 -0.45
CA HIS A 52 34.16 -6.84 0.19
C HIS A 52 33.05 -6.94 -0.87
N PRO A 53 32.15 -7.94 -0.80
CA PRO A 53 31.12 -8.12 -1.82
C PRO A 53 30.27 -6.86 -2.09
N LEU A 54 29.99 -6.06 -1.06
CA LEU A 54 29.24 -4.81 -1.22
C LEU A 54 29.97 -3.81 -2.13
N CYS A 55 31.31 -3.77 -2.07
CA CYS A 55 32.14 -2.95 -2.94
C CYS A 55 32.05 -3.41 -4.41
N ASP A 56 31.90 -4.71 -4.68
CA ASP A 56 31.66 -5.20 -6.06
C ASP A 56 30.36 -4.65 -6.65
N ALA A 57 29.32 -4.50 -5.82
CA ALA A 57 28.00 -4.06 -6.28
C ALA A 57 27.93 -2.55 -6.55
N ILE A 58 28.52 -1.73 -5.68
CA ILE A 58 28.35 -0.27 -5.69
C ILE A 58 29.66 0.53 -5.62
N GLY A 59 30.82 -0.13 -5.61
CA GLY A 59 32.11 0.52 -5.46
C GLY A 59 32.45 0.87 -4.00
N LEU A 60 33.75 0.99 -3.72
CA LEU A 60 34.29 1.15 -2.37
C LEU A 60 33.77 2.40 -1.65
N GLU A 61 33.69 3.54 -2.35
CA GLU A 61 33.27 4.81 -1.75
C GLU A 61 31.80 4.76 -1.32
N GLN A 62 30.90 4.29 -2.19
CA GLN A 62 29.47 4.12 -1.88
C GLN A 62 29.27 3.09 -0.77
N ALA A 63 30.02 1.98 -0.82
CA ALA A 63 29.94 0.93 0.19
C ALA A 63 30.42 1.41 1.57
N ARG A 64 31.47 2.24 1.65
CA ARG A 64 31.93 2.83 2.92
C ARG A 64 30.92 3.79 3.52
N ALA A 65 30.28 4.61 2.70
CA ALA A 65 29.21 5.50 3.17
C ALA A 65 28.03 4.71 3.75
N VAL A 66 27.62 3.63 3.08
CA VAL A 66 26.56 2.74 3.58
C VAL A 66 26.97 2.03 4.87
N ALA A 67 28.21 1.51 4.94
CA ALA A 67 28.76 0.89 6.14
C ALA A 67 28.85 1.87 7.32
N GLY A 68 29.12 3.15 7.04
CA GLY A 68 29.14 4.22 8.03
C GLY A 68 27.77 4.54 8.62
N GLU A 69 26.67 4.19 7.93
CA GLU A 69 25.31 4.32 8.47
C GLU A 69 24.87 3.06 9.22
N LEU A 70 25.26 1.88 8.74
CA LEU A 70 24.79 0.59 9.27
C LEU A 70 25.66 0.01 10.41
N HIS A 71 26.86 0.55 10.64
CA HIS A 71 27.70 0.32 11.83
C HIS A 71 27.91 -1.16 12.25
N GLY A 72 28.39 -2.03 11.35
CA GLY A 72 28.83 -3.37 11.77
C GLY A 72 27.71 -4.41 11.92
N VAL A 73 26.66 -4.34 11.10
CA VAL A 73 25.46 -5.19 11.21
C VAL A 73 25.50 -6.44 10.33
N TYR A 74 24.89 -7.53 10.82
CA TYR A 74 24.63 -8.74 10.04
C TYR A 74 23.20 -8.75 9.49
N ILE A 75 23.04 -8.61 8.18
CA ILE A 75 21.73 -8.63 7.53
C ILE A 75 21.40 -10.06 7.15
N LYS A 76 20.46 -10.67 7.89
CA LYS A 76 20.11 -12.10 7.77
C LYS A 76 19.47 -12.47 6.43
N SER A 77 18.67 -11.59 5.83
CA SER A 77 18.01 -11.87 4.56
C SER A 77 17.65 -10.58 3.83
N ILE A 78 18.26 -10.36 2.68
CA ILE A 78 17.84 -9.31 1.75
C ILE A 78 16.67 -9.85 0.91
N PRO A 79 15.59 -9.10 0.67
CA PRO A 79 14.46 -9.60 -0.12
C PRO A 79 14.85 -10.02 -1.55
N LEU A 80 14.33 -11.17 -2.02
CA LEU A 80 14.64 -11.80 -3.33
C LEU A 80 14.12 -11.04 -4.56
N GLY A 81 13.05 -10.26 -4.41
CA GLY A 81 12.45 -9.52 -5.52
C GLY A 81 12.62 -8.01 -5.33
N PRO A 82 12.41 -7.20 -6.38
CA PRO A 82 12.12 -5.80 -6.20
C PRO A 82 10.74 -5.75 -5.56
N ASN A 83 10.71 -5.95 -4.24
CA ASN A 83 9.79 -5.16 -3.47
C ASN A 83 10.26 -3.74 -3.76
N LYS A 84 9.61 -3.07 -4.73
CA LYS A 84 9.03 -1.74 -4.46
C LYS A 84 8.91 -1.68 -2.95
N GLY A 85 9.80 -0.95 -2.27
CA GLY A 85 10.07 -1.14 -0.84
C GLY A 85 8.76 -1.22 -0.05
N TRP A 86 8.76 -1.77 1.16
CA TRP A 86 7.55 -1.75 2.00
C TRP A 86 6.82 -0.40 1.92
N ARG A 87 7.60 0.69 1.92
CA ARG A 87 7.20 2.04 1.60
C ARG A 87 6.47 2.21 0.26
N HIS A 88 7.04 1.84 -0.88
CA HIS A 88 6.37 1.91 -2.19
C HIS A 88 5.11 1.04 -2.27
N LYS A 89 5.11 -0.16 -1.64
CA LYS A 89 3.91 -1.01 -1.54
C LYS A 89 2.82 -0.31 -0.71
N ASN A 90 3.21 0.33 0.38
CA ASN A 90 2.33 1.13 1.21
C ASN A 90 1.83 2.38 0.48
N GLU A 91 2.68 3.06 -0.28
CA GLU A 91 2.32 4.22 -1.10
C GLU A 91 1.32 3.84 -2.19
N ILE A 92 1.55 2.74 -2.92
CA ILE A 92 0.56 2.23 -3.88
C ILE A 92 -0.73 1.84 -3.15
N ALA A 93 -0.64 1.08 -2.06
CA ALA A 93 -1.82 0.61 -1.34
C ALA A 93 -2.62 1.78 -0.73
N ALA A 94 -1.94 2.83 -0.24
CA ALA A 94 -2.54 4.05 0.27
C ALA A 94 -3.17 4.85 -0.86
N SER A 95 -2.45 5.11 -1.95
CA SER A 95 -2.96 5.82 -3.12
C SER A 95 -4.17 5.11 -3.72
N ASP A 96 -4.07 3.81 -3.96
CA ASP A 96 -5.18 2.99 -4.47
C ASP A 96 -6.37 3.03 -3.49
N ALA A 97 -6.14 3.01 -2.17
CA ALA A 97 -7.19 3.12 -1.15
C ALA A 97 -7.77 4.52 -0.92
N LEU A 98 -7.12 5.58 -1.40
CA LEU A 98 -7.69 6.94 -1.37
C LEU A 98 -8.47 7.22 -2.66
N ASN A 99 -8.15 6.51 -3.73
CA ASN A 99 -8.78 6.62 -5.04
C ASN A 99 -9.93 5.63 -5.27
N GLY A 100 -10.38 4.86 -4.26
CA GLY A 100 -11.48 3.92 -4.44
C GLY A 100 -11.12 2.63 -5.18
N VAL A 101 -9.83 2.35 -5.40
CA VAL A 101 -9.38 1.17 -6.16
C VAL A 101 -9.62 -0.10 -5.34
N LEU A 102 -10.13 -1.13 -6.02
CA LEU A 102 -10.49 -2.38 -5.37
C LEU A 102 -9.26 -3.10 -4.81
N VAL A 103 -9.43 -3.78 -3.69
CA VAL A 103 -8.36 -4.56 -3.04
C VAL A 103 -7.79 -5.62 -3.99
N ILE A 104 -8.64 -6.27 -4.78
CA ILE A 104 -8.21 -7.28 -5.77
C ILE A 104 -7.33 -6.69 -6.88
N GLU A 105 -7.63 -5.47 -7.32
CA GLU A 105 -6.85 -4.77 -8.35
C GLU A 105 -5.49 -4.33 -7.77
N THR A 106 -5.52 -3.79 -6.55
CA THR A 106 -4.31 -3.45 -5.80
C THR A 106 -3.42 -4.68 -5.61
N ALA A 107 -4.00 -5.83 -5.24
CA ALA A 107 -3.28 -7.08 -5.02
C ALA A 107 -2.60 -7.59 -6.31
N ARG A 108 -3.31 -7.54 -7.45
CA ARG A 108 -2.75 -7.87 -8.77
C ARG A 108 -1.60 -6.94 -9.15
N LYS A 109 -1.76 -5.63 -8.94
CA LYS A 109 -0.74 -4.61 -9.23
C LYS A 109 0.52 -4.76 -8.37
N LEU A 110 0.35 -5.20 -7.12
CA LEU A 110 1.44 -5.42 -6.17
C LEU A 110 2.07 -6.82 -6.23
N GLY A 111 1.48 -7.75 -7.00
CA GLY A 111 1.92 -9.14 -7.05
C GLY A 111 1.80 -9.86 -5.70
N CYS A 112 0.73 -9.61 -4.94
CA CYS A 112 0.50 -10.22 -3.63
C CYS A 112 -0.94 -10.70 -3.45
N THR A 113 -1.27 -11.30 -2.30
CA THR A 113 -2.63 -11.75 -1.98
C THR A 113 -3.50 -10.59 -1.44
N GLU A 114 -4.82 -10.68 -1.61
CA GLU A 114 -5.76 -9.69 -1.04
C GLU A 114 -5.57 -9.53 0.48
N ARG A 115 -5.35 -10.64 1.20
CA ARG A 115 -5.04 -10.64 2.64
C ARG A 115 -3.89 -9.70 2.98
N ARG A 116 -2.83 -9.69 2.15
CA ARG A 116 -1.67 -8.83 2.37
C ARG A 116 -2.02 -7.35 2.18
N VAL A 117 -2.84 -7.03 1.20
CA VAL A 117 -3.33 -5.66 0.98
C VAL A 117 -4.21 -5.20 2.16
N TYR A 118 -5.07 -6.07 2.69
CA TYR A 118 -5.84 -5.75 3.90
C TYR A 118 -4.95 -5.47 5.12
N GLN A 119 -3.89 -6.24 5.33
CA GLN A 119 -2.91 -5.99 6.38
C GLN A 119 -2.26 -4.62 6.22
N ILE A 120 -1.75 -4.30 5.02
CA ILE A 120 -1.13 -3.01 4.71
C ILE A 120 -2.12 -1.86 4.97
N ARG A 121 -3.35 -1.94 4.45
CA ARG A 121 -4.37 -0.91 4.67
C ARG A 121 -4.72 -0.77 6.16
N SER A 122 -4.73 -1.86 6.92
CA SER A 122 -4.96 -1.83 8.38
C SER A 122 -3.84 -1.10 9.13
N GLU A 123 -2.58 -1.41 8.82
CA GLU A 123 -1.41 -0.74 9.38
C GLU A 123 -1.40 0.76 9.04
N LEU A 124 -1.72 1.12 7.79
CA LEU A 124 -1.84 2.51 7.35
C LEU A 124 -2.95 3.29 8.08
N ARG A 125 -4.07 2.63 8.42
CA ARG A 125 -5.13 3.24 9.25
C ARG A 125 -4.68 3.46 10.70
N LYS A 126 -3.98 2.49 11.28
CA LYS A 126 -3.40 2.63 12.63
C LYS A 126 -2.40 3.79 12.68
N ALA A 127 -1.66 4.01 11.59
CA ALA A 127 -0.75 5.13 11.42
C ALA A 127 -1.46 6.48 11.08
N GLY A 128 -2.79 6.49 10.92
CA GLY A 128 -3.56 7.69 10.59
C GLY A 128 -3.43 8.17 9.13
N ILE A 129 -2.80 7.39 8.25
CA ILE A 129 -2.61 7.74 6.83
C ILE A 129 -3.89 7.50 6.04
N LEU A 130 -4.61 6.41 6.34
CA LEU A 130 -5.92 6.11 5.78
C LEU A 130 -7.02 6.44 6.80
N PRO A 131 -8.20 6.88 6.35
CA PRO A 131 -9.33 7.12 7.25
C PRO A 131 -9.74 5.84 7.98
N PRO A 132 -10.27 5.94 9.21
CA PRO A 132 -10.79 4.78 9.94
C PRO A 132 -11.87 4.08 9.10
N LEU A 133 -11.97 2.76 9.25
CA LEU A 133 -13.13 2.06 8.72
C LEU A 133 -14.33 2.53 9.52
N ASP A 134 -15.35 3.08 8.85
CA ASP A 134 -16.67 3.19 9.46
C ASP A 134 -17.10 1.77 9.85
N ASP A 135 -17.39 1.55 11.14
CA ASP A 135 -17.81 0.23 11.67
C ASP A 135 -19.01 -0.35 10.91
N ASP A 136 -19.82 0.52 10.29
CA ASP A 136 -20.96 0.15 9.46
C ASP A 136 -20.59 -0.35 8.05
N ASN A 137 -19.32 -0.27 7.62
CA ASN A 137 -18.95 -0.62 6.25
C ASN A 137 -17.45 -0.99 6.07
N PRO A 138 -17.00 -2.14 6.60
CA PRO A 138 -15.58 -2.51 6.66
C PRO A 138 -14.89 -2.75 5.31
N GLY A 139 -15.64 -2.75 4.19
CA GLY A 139 -15.11 -3.14 2.87
C GLY A 139 -15.29 -2.14 1.74
N TYR A 140 -16.07 -1.06 1.90
CA TYR A 140 -16.50 -0.25 0.75
C TYR A 140 -15.98 1.19 0.83
N ASP A 141 -14.80 1.36 0.26
CA ASP A 141 -14.30 2.58 -0.37
C ASP A 141 -15.08 2.88 -1.69
N ARG A 142 -16.39 2.61 -1.67
CA ARG A 142 -17.32 2.74 -2.79
C ARG A 142 -18.19 3.98 -2.65
N THR A 143 -18.21 4.61 -1.47
CA THR A 143 -18.93 5.86 -1.20
C THR A 143 -18.35 7.02 -2.01
N VAL A 144 -17.03 7.08 -2.23
CA VAL A 144 -16.37 8.07 -3.11
C VAL A 144 -16.68 7.78 -4.59
N LEU A 145 -16.69 6.51 -5.00
CA LEU A 145 -17.17 6.09 -6.33
C LEU A 145 -18.67 6.40 -6.53
N LEU A 146 -19.47 6.40 -5.46
CA LEU A 146 -20.90 6.72 -5.50
C LEU A 146 -21.17 8.23 -5.52
N GLU A 147 -20.29 9.07 -4.95
CA GLU A 147 -20.42 10.53 -5.06
C GLU A 147 -20.17 11.03 -6.49
N HIS A 148 -19.20 10.44 -7.21
CA HIS A 148 -18.88 10.86 -8.58
C HIS A 148 -19.67 10.14 -9.69
N ALA A 149 -20.12 8.89 -9.48
CA ALA A 149 -20.78 8.12 -10.53
C ALA A 149 -22.30 8.30 -10.63
N LEU A 150 -22.96 9.04 -9.74
CA LEU A 150 -24.42 8.91 -9.56
C LEU A 150 -25.27 10.11 -9.93
N ASP A 151 -24.71 11.22 -10.38
CA ASP A 151 -25.55 12.33 -10.82
C ASP A 151 -26.16 12.00 -12.19
N GLY A 152 -27.47 11.80 -12.22
CA GLY A 152 -28.26 11.55 -13.44
C GLY A 152 -28.36 10.09 -13.94
N LEU A 153 -27.54 9.15 -13.47
CA LEU A 153 -27.60 7.76 -13.95
C LEU A 153 -28.67 6.91 -13.23
N SER A 154 -29.29 5.98 -13.96
CA SER A 154 -30.19 4.99 -13.34
C SER A 154 -29.43 4.01 -12.45
N THR A 155 -30.12 3.37 -11.50
CA THR A 155 -29.53 2.35 -10.61
C THR A 155 -28.93 1.18 -11.38
N LYS A 156 -29.49 0.83 -12.55
CA LYS A 156 -28.97 -0.26 -13.40
C LYS A 156 -27.69 0.13 -14.13
N GLU A 157 -27.63 1.34 -14.69
CA GLU A 157 -26.42 1.85 -15.34
C GLU A 157 -25.28 1.98 -14.34
N SER A 158 -25.58 2.54 -13.17
CA SER A 158 -24.63 2.63 -12.06
C SER A 158 -24.13 1.24 -11.65
N ALA A 159 -25.02 0.26 -11.57
CA ALA A 159 -24.67 -1.12 -11.22
C ALA A 159 -23.73 -1.75 -12.27
N SER A 160 -24.02 -1.52 -13.55
CA SER A 160 -23.20 -2.01 -14.66
C SER A 160 -21.81 -1.38 -14.68
N ILE A 161 -21.71 -0.06 -14.53
CA ILE A 161 -20.44 0.68 -14.53
C ILE A 161 -19.57 0.27 -13.35
N LEU A 162 -20.18 0.16 -12.17
CA LEU A 162 -19.45 -0.16 -10.94
C LEU A 162 -19.17 -1.66 -10.76
N GLY A 163 -19.62 -2.52 -11.68
CA GLY A 163 -19.44 -3.97 -11.58
C GLY A 163 -20.08 -4.55 -10.31
N VAL A 164 -21.31 -4.13 -10.01
CA VAL A 164 -21.96 -4.33 -8.71
C VAL A 164 -23.44 -4.66 -8.88
N THR A 165 -24.11 -5.17 -7.84
CA THR A 165 -25.54 -5.43 -7.95
C THR A 165 -26.36 -4.14 -7.81
N SER A 166 -27.52 -4.06 -8.47
CA SER A 166 -28.44 -2.92 -8.31
C SER A 166 -28.92 -2.72 -6.87
N THR A 167 -29.01 -3.80 -6.09
CA THR A 167 -29.38 -3.76 -4.67
C THR A 167 -28.35 -3.00 -3.83
N GLU A 168 -27.06 -3.20 -4.10
CA GLU A 168 -25.98 -2.50 -3.42
C GLU A 168 -25.97 -1.01 -3.75
N VAL A 169 -26.16 -0.66 -5.03
CA VAL A 169 -26.31 0.75 -5.46
C VAL A 169 -27.50 1.40 -4.75
N TYR A 170 -28.63 0.71 -4.67
CA TYR A 170 -29.82 1.22 -3.98
C TYR A 170 -29.59 1.45 -2.48
N LYS A 171 -29.00 0.48 -1.78
CA LYS A 171 -28.66 0.61 -0.35
C LYS A 171 -27.74 1.79 -0.11
N ALA A 172 -26.72 1.94 -0.96
CA ALA A 172 -25.75 3.00 -0.80
C ALA A 172 -26.34 4.39 -1.09
N ARG A 173 -27.18 4.53 -2.14
CA ARG A 173 -27.95 5.76 -2.41
C ARG A 173 -28.86 6.14 -1.24
N ASN A 174 -29.57 5.18 -0.64
CA ASN A 174 -30.42 5.45 0.51
C ASN A 174 -29.61 5.88 1.75
N LYS A 175 -28.42 5.31 1.97
CA LYS A 175 -27.52 5.74 3.05
C LYS A 175 -27.00 7.18 2.84
N LEU A 176 -26.66 7.54 1.60
CA LEU A 176 -26.27 8.91 1.25
C LEU A 176 -27.44 9.89 1.47
N ARG A 177 -28.67 9.50 1.12
CA ARG A 177 -29.87 10.29 1.41
C ARG A 177 -30.12 10.46 2.89
N SER A 178 -29.95 9.42 3.71
CA SER A 178 -30.11 9.54 5.17
C SER A 178 -29.07 10.48 5.79
N LYS A 179 -27.92 10.67 5.13
CA LYS A 179 -26.90 11.65 5.52
C LYS A 179 -27.13 13.04 4.91
N GLY A 180 -28.16 13.24 4.09
CA GLY A 180 -28.45 14.50 3.41
C GLY A 180 -27.54 14.83 2.21
N LEU A 181 -26.76 13.86 1.73
CA LEU A 181 -25.78 14.04 0.65
C LEU A 181 -26.37 13.84 -0.76
N LEU A 182 -27.57 13.25 -0.86
CA LEU A 182 -28.30 13.10 -2.11
C LEU A 182 -29.73 13.59 -1.95
N PRO A 183 -30.33 14.17 -3.01
CA PRO A 183 -31.73 14.53 -2.98
C PRO A 183 -32.62 13.28 -2.78
N PRO A 184 -33.81 13.45 -2.18
CA PRO A 184 -34.79 12.38 -2.09
C PRO A 184 -35.10 11.83 -3.49
N PRO A 185 -35.44 10.52 -3.62
CA PRO A 185 -35.81 9.98 -4.92
C PRO A 185 -36.97 10.80 -5.48
N GLU A 186 -36.87 11.24 -6.74
CA GLU A 186 -38.01 11.86 -7.41
C GLU A 186 -39.20 10.92 -7.27
N ALA A 187 -40.26 11.42 -6.64
CA ALA A 187 -41.51 10.67 -6.53
C ALA A 187 -41.88 10.27 -7.96
N LYS A 188 -42.03 8.96 -8.21
CA LYS A 188 -42.46 8.46 -9.53
C LYS A 188 -43.68 9.28 -9.91
N ARG A 189 -43.55 10.13 -10.95
CA ARG A 189 -44.68 10.89 -11.48
C ARG A 189 -45.77 9.86 -11.75
N GLN A 190 -46.85 9.90 -10.96
CA GLN A 190 -47.97 9.02 -11.17
C GLN A 190 -48.42 9.30 -12.60
N LYS A 191 -48.36 8.28 -13.48
CA LYS A 191 -48.95 8.43 -14.81
C LYS A 191 -50.40 8.84 -14.58
N PRO A 192 -50.88 9.94 -15.17
CA PRO A 192 -52.27 10.31 -15.04
C PRO A 192 -53.12 9.10 -15.45
N LEU A 193 -54.05 8.71 -14.59
CA LEU A 193 -55.01 7.65 -14.89
C LEU A 193 -55.81 8.11 -16.11
N GLU A 194 -55.51 7.56 -17.28
CA GLU A 194 -56.37 7.68 -18.44
C GLU A 194 -57.61 6.82 -18.18
N TRP A 195 -58.71 7.47 -17.83
CA TRP A 195 -60.02 6.82 -17.79
C TRP A 195 -60.45 6.58 -19.24
N LYS A 196 -60.58 5.30 -19.61
CA LYS A 196 -61.16 4.87 -20.89
C LYS A 196 -62.67 4.74 -20.79
#